data_AF-A0A6I2GXY1-F1
#
_entry.id   AF-A0A6I2GXY1-F1
#
_cell.length_a   1.000
_cell.length_b   1.000
_cell.length_c   1.000
_cell.angle_alpha   90.00
_cell.angle_beta   90.00
_cell.angle_gamma   90.00
#
_symmetry.space_group_name_H-M   'P 1'
#
loop_
_entity.id
_entity.type
_entity.pdbx_description
1 polymer ?
#
loop_
_entity_poly.entity_id
_entity_poly.type
_entity_poly.pdbx_seq_one_letter_code
_entity_poly.pdbx_strand_id
1 'polypeptide(L)'
;MKRIVLGILVSSMLLGACTAHEKSGDRAAAVGDWKSAYMSYRAALGDEPTPELQKKFAEARDHAMADTQKRAQACAQVNDWNCALQEADFALQIDGGNAELASFRANAANQVALSHLEAADAATARGQFPEAVASVQRALQLSSSPEVKARAEAVRQAFVQRGHERVEGYRREGNLQAAANLASLVAAQDGGSAAWANGIQQEYAQFTQAEYERLARDGDAARHAHDWRAAEDRYQAALAMHGGGRAEAALEYVRRVGQAEERVQNRDWAGAAQGFRQALTTGQDDGYARDQLERVEPRPYRVQVRSVLVSPVRPDGDAWVGTSSPLFLRLANRIVQQADKRGSMGLVEDLAMSLPAENRPNVRIETQLPEGALLTTGTQNGVLASYDAEMVLVTNGFDERRITFRVLADGPQGSQTIGTVDVPVKELAGRAEVTLQGRSILALRLGTAAADGRQPGSYVGMTPVQQGGGMAGGPQQPGNGGHGPQRPERPVSPPAHATMPTP
;
A
#
# COMPACT_ATOMS: atom_id res chain seq x y z
N MET A 1 -1.41 -42.65 53.33
CA MET A 1 -2.25 -41.65 54.03
C MET A 1 -3.09 -40.92 52.98
N LYS A 2 -4.43 -40.82 53.21
CA LYS A 2 -5.45 -39.99 52.51
C LYS A 2 -5.54 -40.16 50.97
N ARG A 3 -6.38 -41.02 50.37
CA ARG A 3 -7.85 -41.22 50.37
C ARG A 3 -8.71 -40.05 49.81
N ILE A 4 -9.22 -40.29 48.58
CA ILE A 4 -10.63 -40.21 48.11
C ILE A 4 -11.19 -38.83 47.68
N VAL A 5 -11.92 -38.88 46.56
CA VAL A 5 -13.06 -38.05 46.08
C VAL A 5 -12.75 -37.08 44.93
N LEU A 6 -12.75 -37.59 43.70
CA LEU A 6 -13.38 -36.90 42.55
C LEU A 6 -13.69 -37.93 41.47
N GLY A 7 -14.77 -38.67 41.64
CA GLY A 7 -15.11 -39.78 40.74
C GLY A 7 -16.54 -40.27 40.92
N ILE A 8 -17.49 -39.38 41.20
CA ILE A 8 -18.94 -39.66 41.14
C ILE A 8 -19.64 -38.35 40.79
N LEU A 9 -19.67 -37.98 39.51
CA LEU A 9 -20.51 -36.87 39.02
C LEU A 9 -20.95 -37.06 37.56
N VAL A 10 -20.95 -38.30 37.04
CA VAL A 10 -21.36 -38.60 35.66
C VAL A 10 -22.51 -39.62 35.58
N SER A 11 -22.87 -40.31 36.66
CA SER A 11 -23.92 -41.35 36.64
C SER A 11 -25.30 -40.92 37.16
N SER A 12 -25.48 -39.67 37.62
CA SER A 12 -26.75 -39.18 38.18
C SER A 12 -27.53 -38.23 37.26
N MET A 13 -27.00 -37.88 36.08
CA MET A 13 -27.72 -37.06 35.11
C MET A 13 -28.67 -37.86 34.20
N LEU A 14 -28.56 -39.19 34.17
CA LEU A 14 -29.42 -40.04 33.32
C LEU A 14 -30.78 -40.40 33.96
N LEU A 15 -30.97 -40.22 35.27
CA LEU A 15 -32.26 -40.47 35.95
C LEU A 15 -33.10 -39.19 36.19
N GLY A 16 -32.51 -38.01 35.99
CA GLY A 16 -33.19 -36.72 36.17
C GLY A 16 -33.99 -36.24 34.94
N ALA A 17 -33.62 -36.70 33.75
CA ALA A 17 -34.32 -36.37 32.51
C ALA A 17 -35.66 -37.13 32.37
N CYS A 18 -35.72 -38.36 32.86
CA CYS A 18 -36.88 -39.26 32.67
C CYS A 18 -38.15 -38.76 33.36
N THR A 19 -38.04 -38.25 34.61
CA THR A 19 -39.21 -37.70 35.33
C THR A 19 -39.59 -36.29 34.87
N ALA A 20 -38.73 -35.63 34.08
CA ALA A 20 -38.97 -34.27 33.61
C ALA A 20 -39.97 -34.24 32.45
N HIS A 21 -39.87 -35.19 31.52
CA HIS A 21 -40.77 -35.28 30.36
C HIS A 21 -42.19 -35.71 30.75
N GLU A 22 -42.35 -36.68 31.64
CA GLU A 22 -43.69 -37.05 32.14
C GLU A 22 -44.36 -35.90 32.90
N LYS A 23 -43.64 -35.25 33.83
CA LYS A 23 -44.18 -34.09 34.56
C LYS A 23 -44.49 -32.90 33.66
N SER A 24 -43.71 -32.70 32.61
CA SER A 24 -43.99 -31.70 31.56
C SER A 24 -45.30 -32.04 30.84
N GLY A 25 -45.49 -33.31 30.48
CA GLY A 25 -46.73 -33.81 29.88
C GLY A 25 -47.94 -33.62 30.80
N ASP A 26 -47.82 -33.96 32.08
CA ASP A 26 -48.90 -33.82 33.08
C ASP A 26 -49.30 -32.34 33.23
N ARG A 27 -48.33 -31.42 33.27
CA ARG A 27 -48.60 -29.97 33.33
C ARG A 27 -49.30 -29.45 32.08
N ALA A 28 -48.87 -29.89 30.90
CA ALA A 28 -49.48 -29.50 29.64
C ALA A 28 -50.92 -30.03 29.52
N ALA A 29 -51.15 -31.29 29.90
CA ALA A 29 -52.48 -31.90 29.94
C ALA A 29 -53.41 -31.17 30.93
N ALA A 30 -52.90 -30.76 32.10
CA ALA A 30 -53.68 -30.05 33.11
C ALA A 30 -54.20 -28.67 32.64
N VAL A 31 -53.53 -28.04 31.68
CA VAL A 31 -53.97 -26.76 31.07
C VAL A 31 -54.66 -26.95 29.72
N GLY A 32 -54.85 -28.18 29.27
CA GLY A 32 -55.47 -28.50 27.98
C GLY A 32 -54.56 -28.30 26.76
N ASP A 33 -53.25 -28.13 26.94
CA ASP A 33 -52.28 -28.12 25.83
C ASP A 33 -51.90 -29.55 25.44
N TRP A 34 -52.82 -30.22 24.76
CA TRP A 34 -52.67 -31.62 24.39
C TRP A 34 -51.55 -31.86 23.38
N LYS A 35 -51.20 -30.86 22.55
CA LYS A 35 -50.08 -30.93 21.58
C LYS A 35 -48.74 -31.03 22.29
N SER A 36 -48.50 -30.16 23.28
CA SER A 36 -47.31 -30.21 24.13
C SER A 36 -47.29 -31.45 25.03
N ALA A 37 -48.47 -31.89 25.53
CA ALA A 37 -48.60 -33.11 26.31
C ALA A 37 -48.21 -34.34 25.48
N TYR A 38 -48.72 -34.47 24.26
CA TYR A 38 -48.37 -35.54 23.32
C TYR A 38 -46.87 -35.59 23.05
N MET A 39 -46.23 -34.45 22.72
CA MET A 39 -44.80 -34.41 22.44
C MET A 39 -43.96 -34.81 23.67
N SER A 40 -44.36 -34.34 24.86
CA SER A 40 -43.68 -34.66 26.12
C SER A 40 -43.81 -36.14 26.48
N TYR A 41 -45.00 -36.73 26.36
CA TYR A 41 -45.21 -38.16 26.61
C TYR A 41 -44.54 -39.05 25.55
N ARG A 42 -44.50 -38.63 24.28
CA ARG A 42 -43.78 -39.34 23.21
C ARG A 42 -42.28 -39.43 23.52
N ALA A 43 -41.69 -38.33 24.00
CA ALA A 43 -40.30 -38.32 24.43
C ALA A 43 -40.08 -39.26 25.63
N ALA A 44 -40.94 -39.17 26.65
CA ALA A 44 -40.85 -40.02 27.85
C ALA A 44 -40.96 -41.52 27.51
N LEU A 45 -41.81 -41.91 26.54
CA LEU A 45 -41.94 -43.30 26.08
C LEU A 45 -40.70 -43.83 25.36
N GLY A 46 -39.87 -42.95 24.78
CA GLY A 46 -38.60 -43.33 24.17
C GLY A 46 -37.53 -43.73 25.19
N ASP A 47 -37.64 -43.21 26.42
CA ASP A 47 -36.68 -43.46 27.50
C ASP A 47 -37.06 -44.69 28.34
N GLU A 48 -38.28 -44.73 28.92
CA GLU A 48 -38.72 -45.83 29.78
C GLU A 48 -40.24 -46.12 29.64
N PRO A 49 -40.64 -47.17 28.90
CA PRO A 49 -42.06 -47.44 28.65
C PRO A 49 -42.74 -48.14 29.83
N THR A 50 -43.70 -47.45 30.47
CA THR A 50 -44.59 -48.03 31.50
C THR A 50 -46.04 -48.12 31.02
N PRO A 51 -46.87 -49.06 31.52
CA PRO A 51 -48.29 -49.17 31.14
C PRO A 51 -49.10 -47.90 31.44
N GLU A 52 -48.82 -47.22 32.56
CA GLU A 52 -49.46 -45.96 32.92
C GLU A 52 -49.10 -44.84 31.95
N LEU A 53 -47.82 -44.73 31.57
CA LEU A 53 -47.36 -43.73 30.60
C LEU A 53 -47.93 -44.00 29.19
N GLN A 54 -48.04 -45.27 28.79
CA GLN A 54 -48.70 -45.66 27.54
C GLN A 54 -50.16 -45.22 27.50
N LYS A 55 -50.89 -45.35 28.62
CA LYS A 55 -52.27 -44.88 28.73
C LYS A 55 -52.35 -43.36 28.62
N LYS A 56 -51.52 -42.62 29.36
CA LYS A 56 -51.45 -41.15 29.28
C LYS A 56 -51.10 -40.66 27.87
N PHE A 57 -50.16 -41.33 27.22
CA PHE A 57 -49.79 -41.03 25.85
C PHE A 57 -50.94 -41.28 24.86
N ALA A 58 -51.66 -42.40 24.97
CA ALA A 58 -52.80 -42.69 24.12
C ALA A 58 -53.92 -41.64 24.29
N GLU A 59 -54.24 -41.27 25.53
CA GLU A 59 -55.21 -40.21 25.83
C GLU A 59 -54.78 -38.85 25.26
N ALA A 60 -53.52 -38.46 25.48
CA ALA A 60 -52.99 -37.20 24.95
C ALA A 60 -52.94 -37.21 23.41
N ARG A 61 -52.63 -38.35 22.79
CA ARG A 61 -52.64 -38.53 21.33
C ARG A 61 -54.04 -38.30 20.77
N ASP A 62 -55.06 -38.92 21.36
CA ASP A 62 -56.44 -38.84 20.87
C ASP A 62 -57.00 -37.41 21.04
N HIS A 63 -56.72 -36.74 22.17
CA HIS A 63 -57.07 -35.33 22.37
C HIS A 63 -56.30 -34.39 21.44
N ALA A 64 -54.98 -34.56 21.31
CA ALA A 64 -54.16 -33.74 20.40
C ALA A 64 -54.60 -33.90 18.96
N MET A 65 -55.01 -35.11 18.54
CA MET A 65 -55.56 -35.36 17.22
C MET A 65 -56.85 -34.60 16.99
N ALA A 66 -57.83 -34.74 17.89
CA ALA A 66 -59.12 -34.07 17.79
C ALA A 66 -58.97 -32.54 17.76
N ASP A 67 -58.13 -31.99 18.63
CA ASP A 67 -57.87 -30.54 18.69
C ASP A 67 -57.17 -30.03 17.43
N THR A 68 -56.17 -30.75 16.93
CA THR A 68 -55.44 -30.38 15.72
C THR A 68 -56.36 -30.40 14.50
N GLN A 69 -57.19 -31.43 14.35
CA GLN A 69 -58.18 -31.50 13.26
C GLN A 69 -59.18 -30.34 13.32
N LYS A 70 -59.72 -30.05 14.51
CA LYS A 70 -60.63 -28.93 14.73
C LYS A 70 -59.97 -27.59 14.41
N ARG A 71 -58.73 -27.38 14.84
CA ARG A 71 -57.96 -26.15 14.55
C ARG A 71 -57.61 -26.03 13.07
N ALA A 72 -57.21 -27.12 12.42
CA ALA A 72 -56.94 -27.15 10.99
C ALA A 72 -58.19 -26.73 10.18
N GLN A 73 -59.36 -27.28 10.52
CA GLN A 73 -60.63 -26.89 9.90
C GLN A 73 -61.00 -25.43 10.19
N ALA A 74 -60.83 -24.96 11.42
CA ALA A 74 -61.09 -23.56 11.78
C ALA A 74 -60.17 -22.59 11.01
N CYS A 75 -58.89 -22.91 10.86
CA CYS A 75 -57.95 -22.12 10.07
C CYS A 75 -58.33 -22.12 8.57
N ALA A 76 -58.74 -23.27 8.02
CA ALA A 76 -59.25 -23.33 6.66
C ALA A 76 -60.54 -22.49 6.45
N GLN A 77 -61.45 -22.44 7.43
CA GLN A 77 -62.67 -21.63 7.34
C GLN A 77 -62.41 -20.13 7.24
N VAL A 78 -61.30 -19.64 7.82
CA VAL A 78 -60.88 -18.23 7.73
C VAL A 78 -59.82 -17.98 6.66
N ASN A 79 -59.56 -18.97 5.79
CA ASN A 79 -58.52 -18.94 4.75
C ASN A 79 -57.08 -18.74 5.26
N ASP A 80 -56.81 -19.06 6.53
CA ASP A 80 -55.43 -19.15 7.03
C ASP A 80 -54.85 -20.52 6.69
N TRP A 81 -54.47 -20.67 5.42
CA TRP A 81 -53.96 -21.92 4.87
C TRP A 81 -52.59 -22.30 5.43
N ASN A 82 -51.80 -21.33 5.92
CA ASN A 82 -50.53 -21.61 6.58
C ASN A 82 -50.77 -22.29 7.93
N CYS A 83 -51.69 -21.76 8.75
CA CYS A 83 -52.12 -22.45 9.97
C CYS A 83 -52.70 -23.83 9.65
N ALA A 84 -53.62 -23.92 8.67
CA ALA A 84 -54.26 -25.18 8.32
C ALA A 84 -53.24 -26.26 7.87
N LEU A 85 -52.22 -25.87 7.11
CA LEU A 85 -51.14 -26.75 6.68
C LEU A 85 -50.29 -27.23 7.86
N GLN A 86 -49.88 -26.32 8.76
CA GLN A 86 -49.08 -26.68 9.94
C GLN A 86 -49.82 -27.64 10.87
N GLU A 87 -51.12 -27.42 11.09
CA GLU A 87 -51.93 -28.34 11.89
C GLU A 87 -52.14 -29.67 11.16
N ALA A 88 -52.36 -29.68 9.85
CA ALA A 88 -52.49 -30.92 9.08
C ALA A 88 -51.19 -31.76 9.06
N ASP A 89 -50.02 -31.12 8.95
CA ASP A 89 -48.72 -31.78 9.03
C ASP A 89 -48.52 -32.43 10.41
N PHE A 90 -48.92 -31.75 11.49
CA PHE A 90 -48.86 -32.32 12.84
C PHE A 90 -49.85 -33.48 13.01
N ALA A 91 -51.06 -33.39 12.45
CA ALA A 91 -52.02 -34.48 12.48
C ALA A 91 -51.47 -35.74 11.77
N LEU A 92 -50.84 -35.57 10.61
CA LEU A 92 -50.18 -36.68 9.90
C LEU A 92 -48.96 -37.24 10.64
N GLN A 93 -48.29 -36.44 11.48
CA GLN A 93 -47.22 -36.95 12.35
C GLN A 93 -47.73 -37.91 13.43
N ILE A 94 -48.99 -37.73 13.87
CA ILE A 94 -49.66 -38.61 14.82
C ILE A 94 -50.26 -39.84 14.12
N ASP A 95 -50.94 -39.64 12.99
CA ASP A 95 -51.58 -40.71 12.20
C ASP A 95 -51.25 -40.58 10.71
N GLY A 96 -50.08 -41.10 10.33
CA GLY A 96 -49.57 -41.02 8.96
C GLY A 96 -50.28 -41.92 7.95
N GLY A 97 -51.16 -42.82 8.41
CA GLY A 97 -51.93 -43.73 7.55
C GLY A 97 -53.29 -43.16 7.11
N ASN A 98 -53.68 -42.01 7.65
CA ASN A 98 -55.01 -41.45 7.44
C ASN A 98 -55.13 -40.74 6.08
N ALA A 99 -55.87 -41.37 5.16
CA ALA A 99 -56.08 -40.85 3.80
C ALA A 99 -56.83 -39.51 3.78
N GLU A 100 -57.76 -39.27 4.70
CA GLU A 100 -58.52 -38.02 4.78
C GLU A 100 -57.62 -36.86 5.23
N LEU A 101 -56.78 -37.09 6.25
CA LEU A 101 -55.78 -36.10 6.68
C LEU A 101 -54.75 -35.82 5.58
N ALA A 102 -54.30 -36.86 4.87
CA ALA A 102 -53.38 -36.70 3.75
C ALA A 102 -54.00 -35.86 2.63
N SER A 103 -55.28 -36.09 2.31
CA SER A 103 -56.04 -35.30 1.33
C SER A 103 -56.22 -33.85 1.79
N PHE A 104 -56.58 -33.62 3.05
CA PHE A 104 -56.73 -32.28 3.62
C PHE A 104 -55.41 -31.51 3.60
N ARG A 105 -54.30 -32.15 4.02
CA ARG A 105 -52.97 -31.57 3.98
C ARG A 105 -52.55 -31.20 2.56
N ALA A 106 -52.81 -32.07 1.59
CA ALA A 106 -52.52 -31.80 0.19
C ALA A 106 -53.31 -30.58 -0.34
N ASN A 107 -54.59 -30.45 0.04
CA ASN A 107 -55.39 -29.27 -0.31
C ASN A 107 -54.84 -27.99 0.36
N ALA A 108 -54.52 -28.03 1.66
CA ALA A 108 -53.92 -26.89 2.35
C ALA A 108 -52.58 -26.47 1.71
N ALA A 109 -51.71 -27.44 1.39
CA ALA A 109 -50.46 -27.18 0.69
C ALA A 109 -50.66 -26.55 -0.69
N ASN A 110 -51.69 -26.96 -1.45
CA ASN A 110 -52.06 -26.32 -2.71
C ASN A 110 -52.41 -24.85 -2.51
N GLN A 111 -53.24 -24.53 -1.52
CA GLN A 111 -53.67 -23.15 -1.26
C GLN A 111 -52.51 -22.26 -0.83
N VAL A 112 -51.63 -22.75 0.06
CA VAL A 112 -50.40 -22.01 0.43
C VAL A 112 -49.49 -21.82 -0.78
N ALA A 113 -49.30 -22.85 -1.61
CA ALA A 113 -48.50 -22.74 -2.82
C ALA A 113 -49.06 -21.69 -3.80
N LEU A 114 -50.38 -21.65 -4.00
CA LEU A 114 -51.03 -20.63 -4.84
C LEU A 114 -50.81 -19.22 -4.29
N SER A 115 -50.91 -19.02 -2.98
CA SER A 115 -50.62 -17.72 -2.35
C SER A 115 -49.17 -17.25 -2.57
N HIS A 116 -48.21 -18.17 -2.56
CA HIS A 116 -46.83 -17.86 -2.90
C HIS A 116 -46.66 -17.48 -4.38
N LEU A 117 -47.43 -18.08 -5.29
CA LEU A 117 -47.41 -17.72 -6.70
C LEU A 117 -48.06 -16.35 -6.97
N GLU A 118 -49.09 -15.97 -6.23
CA GLU A 118 -49.65 -14.61 -6.25
C GLU A 118 -48.62 -13.58 -5.76
N ALA A 119 -47.94 -13.87 -4.66
CA ALA A 119 -46.85 -13.03 -4.17
C ALA A 119 -45.71 -12.90 -5.19
N ALA A 120 -45.37 -13.99 -5.89
CA ALA A 120 -44.36 -13.98 -6.94
C ALA A 120 -44.75 -13.10 -8.15
N ASP A 121 -46.02 -13.15 -8.55
CA ASP A 121 -46.57 -12.32 -9.62
C ASP A 121 -46.53 -10.82 -9.25
N ALA A 122 -46.94 -10.50 -8.01
CA ALA A 122 -46.84 -9.15 -7.47
C ALA A 122 -45.39 -8.65 -7.37
N ALA A 123 -44.46 -9.49 -6.90
CA ALA A 123 -43.04 -9.18 -6.86
C ALA A 123 -42.48 -8.91 -8.26
N THR A 124 -42.87 -9.71 -9.26
CA THR A 124 -42.51 -9.50 -10.66
C THR A 124 -43.04 -8.16 -11.18
N ALA A 125 -44.28 -7.80 -10.85
CA ALA A 125 -44.88 -6.51 -11.22
C ALA A 125 -44.12 -5.31 -10.65
N ARG A 126 -43.54 -5.45 -9.45
CA ARG A 126 -42.72 -4.44 -8.79
C ARG A 126 -41.25 -4.46 -9.23
N GLY A 127 -40.86 -5.35 -10.14
CA GLY A 127 -39.47 -5.54 -10.55
C GLY A 127 -38.58 -6.22 -9.51
N GLN A 128 -39.16 -6.87 -8.51
CA GLN A 128 -38.46 -7.63 -7.46
C GLN A 128 -38.20 -9.07 -7.92
N PHE A 129 -37.42 -9.21 -8.98
CA PHE A 129 -37.20 -10.49 -9.66
C PHE A 129 -36.61 -11.61 -8.75
N PRO A 130 -35.60 -11.36 -7.89
CA PRO A 130 -35.09 -12.42 -7.01
C PRO A 130 -36.14 -12.96 -6.03
N GLU A 131 -37.01 -12.08 -5.51
CA GLU A 131 -38.09 -12.46 -4.60
C GLU A 131 -39.17 -13.29 -5.30
N ALA A 132 -39.48 -12.94 -6.56
CA ALA A 132 -40.40 -13.71 -7.39
C ALA A 132 -39.91 -15.14 -7.60
N VAL A 133 -38.63 -15.32 -7.99
CA VAL A 133 -38.03 -16.65 -8.17
C VAL A 133 -38.08 -17.48 -6.89
N ALA A 134 -37.70 -16.89 -5.75
CA ALA A 134 -37.74 -17.57 -4.45
C ALA A 134 -39.16 -17.98 -4.04
N SER A 135 -40.18 -17.22 -4.43
CA SER A 135 -41.58 -17.51 -4.12
C SER A 135 -42.15 -18.62 -5.01
N VAL A 136 -41.79 -18.64 -6.31
CA VAL A 136 -42.12 -19.75 -7.21
C VAL A 136 -41.48 -21.07 -6.73
N GLN A 137 -40.20 -21.03 -6.36
CA GLN A 137 -39.51 -22.24 -5.86
C GLN A 137 -40.17 -22.79 -4.60
N ARG A 138 -40.55 -21.92 -3.65
CA ARG A 138 -41.28 -22.33 -2.43
C ARG A 138 -42.63 -22.95 -2.75
N ALA A 139 -43.40 -22.37 -3.68
CA ALA A 139 -44.68 -22.94 -4.11
C ALA A 139 -44.53 -24.37 -4.66
N LEU A 140 -43.52 -24.60 -5.52
CA LEU A 140 -43.25 -25.91 -6.12
C LEU A 140 -42.71 -26.94 -5.12
N GLN A 141 -42.10 -26.50 -4.01
CA GLN A 141 -41.69 -27.39 -2.91
C GLN A 141 -42.88 -27.81 -2.03
N LEU A 142 -43.87 -26.94 -1.88
CA LEU A 142 -45.06 -27.20 -1.06
C LEU A 142 -46.04 -28.15 -1.76
N SER A 143 -46.24 -27.99 -3.07
CA SER A 143 -47.17 -28.82 -3.83
C SER A 143 -46.68 -29.17 -5.23
N SER A 144 -46.93 -30.42 -5.64
CA SER A 144 -46.68 -30.94 -6.97
C SER A 144 -47.94 -31.03 -7.85
N SER A 145 -49.05 -30.40 -7.45
CA SER A 145 -50.33 -30.49 -8.18
C SER A 145 -50.22 -29.90 -9.59
N PRO A 146 -50.99 -30.42 -10.57
CA PRO A 146 -51.00 -29.88 -11.93
C PRO A 146 -51.38 -28.40 -11.99
N GLU A 147 -52.30 -27.95 -11.13
CA GLU A 147 -52.74 -26.56 -11.03
C GLU A 147 -51.61 -25.62 -10.57
N VAL A 148 -50.89 -25.98 -9.50
CA VAL A 148 -49.74 -25.20 -9.00
C VAL A 148 -48.64 -25.14 -10.07
N LYS A 149 -48.37 -26.25 -10.77
CA LYS A 149 -47.40 -26.27 -11.87
C LYS A 149 -47.81 -25.36 -13.03
N ALA A 150 -49.08 -25.39 -13.43
CA ALA A 150 -49.59 -24.53 -14.50
C ALA A 150 -49.54 -23.04 -14.11
N ARG A 151 -49.91 -22.69 -12.87
CA ARG A 151 -49.81 -21.31 -12.39
C ARG A 151 -48.36 -20.85 -12.25
N ALA A 152 -47.46 -21.71 -11.76
CA ALA A 152 -46.04 -21.42 -11.68
C ALA A 152 -45.44 -21.15 -13.06
N GLU A 153 -45.85 -21.92 -14.07
CA GLU A 153 -45.46 -21.69 -15.46
C GLU A 153 -45.93 -20.33 -15.99
N ALA A 154 -47.19 -19.95 -15.72
CA ALA A 154 -47.72 -18.64 -16.12
C ALA A 154 -46.95 -17.48 -15.45
N VAL A 155 -46.62 -17.61 -14.16
CA VAL A 155 -45.80 -16.61 -13.45
C VAL A 155 -44.38 -16.56 -14.04
N ARG A 156 -43.78 -17.71 -14.36
CA ARG A 156 -42.46 -17.79 -15.00
C ARG A 156 -42.44 -17.10 -16.37
N GLN A 157 -43.49 -17.26 -17.19
CA GLN A 157 -43.60 -16.57 -18.48
C GLN A 157 -43.72 -15.05 -18.30
N ALA A 158 -44.55 -14.59 -17.36
CA ALA A 158 -44.67 -13.17 -17.03
C ALA A 158 -43.35 -12.58 -16.50
N PHE A 159 -42.63 -13.36 -15.68
CA PHE A 159 -41.30 -13.03 -15.18
C PHE A 159 -40.29 -12.84 -16.31
N VAL A 160 -40.23 -13.80 -17.24
CA VAL A 160 -39.29 -13.74 -18.37
C VAL A 160 -39.59 -12.51 -19.24
N GLN A 161 -40.85 -12.29 -19.61
CA GLN A 161 -41.27 -11.15 -20.43
C GLN A 161 -40.90 -9.81 -19.80
N ARG A 162 -41.29 -9.58 -18.54
CA ARG A 162 -40.97 -8.35 -17.81
C ARG A 162 -39.47 -8.22 -17.50
N GLY A 163 -38.79 -9.34 -17.31
CA GLY A 163 -37.35 -9.41 -17.12
C GLY A 163 -36.61 -8.88 -18.34
N HIS A 164 -36.97 -9.34 -19.55
CA HIS A 164 -36.45 -8.83 -20.82
C HIS A 164 -36.65 -7.30 -20.94
N GLU A 165 -37.88 -6.82 -20.71
CA GLU A 165 -38.19 -5.40 -20.77
C GLU A 165 -37.37 -4.57 -19.78
N ARG A 166 -37.19 -5.06 -18.55
CA ARG A 166 -36.41 -4.34 -17.54
C ARG A 166 -34.91 -4.35 -17.83
N VAL A 167 -34.38 -5.45 -18.36
CA VAL A 167 -32.99 -5.53 -18.81
C VAL A 167 -32.71 -4.50 -19.91
N GLU A 168 -33.59 -4.38 -20.90
CA GLU A 168 -33.47 -3.33 -21.93
C GLU A 168 -33.63 -1.91 -21.35
N GLY A 169 -34.41 -1.76 -20.27
CA GLY A 169 -34.42 -0.54 -19.45
C GLY A 169 -33.03 -0.23 -18.87
N TYR A 170 -32.41 -1.18 -18.18
CA TYR A 170 -31.07 -1.00 -17.62
C TYR A 170 -29.99 -0.73 -18.67
N ARG A 171 -30.07 -1.38 -19.84
CA ARG A 171 -29.16 -1.10 -20.97
C ARG A 171 -29.28 0.35 -21.45
N ARG A 172 -30.51 0.87 -21.61
CA ARG A 172 -30.75 2.27 -21.99
C ARG A 172 -30.32 3.28 -20.93
N GLU A 173 -30.41 2.91 -19.66
CA GLU A 173 -29.91 3.71 -18.52
C GLU A 173 -28.36 3.67 -18.41
N GLY A 174 -27.68 2.82 -19.18
CA GLY A 174 -26.23 2.61 -19.09
C GLY A 174 -25.81 1.72 -17.92
N ASN A 175 -26.75 1.14 -17.17
CA ASN A 175 -26.48 0.24 -16.06
C ASN A 175 -26.27 -1.20 -16.54
N LEU A 176 -25.16 -1.42 -17.25
CA LEU A 176 -24.85 -2.72 -17.85
C LEU A 176 -24.65 -3.84 -16.82
N GLN A 177 -24.20 -3.51 -15.61
CA GLN A 177 -24.06 -4.51 -14.53
C GLN A 177 -25.43 -5.04 -14.08
N ALA A 178 -26.40 -4.15 -13.82
CA ALA A 178 -27.76 -4.58 -13.46
C ALA A 178 -28.44 -5.34 -14.60
N ALA A 179 -28.23 -4.90 -15.84
CA ALA A 179 -28.71 -5.61 -17.04
C ALA A 179 -28.17 -7.04 -17.11
N ALA A 180 -26.84 -7.21 -16.98
CA ALA A 180 -26.17 -8.50 -17.03
C ALA A 180 -26.65 -9.44 -15.90
N ASN A 181 -26.75 -8.94 -14.67
CA ASN A 181 -27.22 -9.73 -13.52
C ASN A 181 -28.66 -10.22 -13.70
N LEU A 182 -29.57 -9.35 -14.13
CA LEU A 182 -30.97 -9.73 -14.35
C LEU A 182 -31.12 -10.65 -15.57
N ALA A 183 -30.36 -10.43 -16.64
CA ALA A 183 -30.36 -11.31 -17.81
C ALA A 183 -29.97 -12.75 -17.45
N SER A 184 -28.94 -12.92 -16.61
CA SER A 184 -28.55 -14.25 -16.08
C SER A 184 -29.67 -14.89 -15.26
N LEU A 185 -30.38 -14.11 -14.45
CA LEU A 185 -31.52 -14.62 -13.67
C LEU A 185 -32.68 -15.05 -14.58
N VAL A 186 -32.96 -14.30 -15.65
CA VAL A 186 -33.96 -14.66 -16.68
C VAL A 186 -33.57 -15.94 -17.40
N ALA A 187 -32.32 -16.08 -17.84
CA ALA A 187 -31.82 -17.30 -18.47
C ALA A 187 -31.87 -18.53 -17.54
N ALA A 188 -31.75 -18.34 -16.23
CA ALA A 188 -31.92 -19.43 -15.27
C ALA A 188 -33.37 -19.91 -15.15
N GLN A 189 -34.36 -19.05 -15.44
CA GLN A 189 -35.78 -19.41 -15.46
C GLN A 189 -36.23 -19.94 -16.83
N ASP A 190 -35.61 -19.47 -17.92
CA ASP A 190 -35.89 -19.89 -19.28
C ASP A 190 -34.59 -20.16 -20.06
N GLY A 191 -34.32 -21.44 -20.35
CA GLY A 191 -33.15 -21.85 -21.10
C GLY A 191 -33.11 -21.29 -22.53
N GLY A 192 -34.25 -20.90 -23.10
CA GLY A 192 -34.31 -20.21 -24.40
C GLY A 192 -33.62 -18.85 -24.38
N SER A 193 -33.55 -18.20 -23.22
CA SER A 193 -32.94 -16.89 -23.02
C SER A 193 -31.42 -16.94 -22.79
N ALA A 194 -30.80 -18.12 -22.78
CA ALA A 194 -29.37 -18.27 -22.47
C ALA A 194 -28.44 -17.55 -23.47
N ALA A 195 -28.72 -17.65 -24.78
CA ALA A 195 -27.91 -16.98 -25.80
C ALA A 195 -28.00 -15.45 -25.70
N TRP A 196 -29.20 -14.92 -25.40
CA TRP A 196 -29.42 -13.49 -25.18
C TRP A 196 -28.67 -13.00 -23.93
N ALA A 197 -28.78 -13.71 -22.81
CA ALA A 197 -28.07 -13.35 -21.58
C ALA A 197 -26.54 -13.38 -21.78
N ASN A 198 -26.02 -14.37 -22.51
CA ASN A 198 -24.60 -14.43 -22.86
C ASN A 198 -24.15 -13.23 -23.70
N GLY A 199 -24.97 -12.75 -24.64
CA GLY A 199 -24.69 -11.54 -25.40
C GLY A 199 -24.56 -10.29 -24.51
N ILE A 200 -25.44 -10.16 -23.52
CA ILE A 200 -25.39 -9.05 -22.55
C ILE A 200 -24.18 -9.16 -21.61
N GLN A 201 -23.83 -10.37 -21.19
CA GLN A 201 -22.62 -10.60 -20.40
C GLN A 201 -21.35 -10.23 -21.18
N GLN A 202 -21.31 -10.54 -22.47
CA GLN A 202 -20.21 -10.13 -23.36
C GLN A 202 -20.15 -8.62 -23.53
N GLU A 203 -21.29 -7.95 -23.70
CA GLU A 203 -21.37 -6.49 -23.78
C GLU A 203 -20.83 -5.84 -22.49
N TYR A 204 -21.26 -6.33 -21.32
CA TYR A 204 -20.76 -5.85 -20.02
C TYR A 204 -19.26 -6.09 -19.83
N ALA A 205 -18.75 -7.25 -20.26
CA ALA A 205 -17.32 -7.55 -20.21
C ALA A 205 -16.50 -6.62 -21.13
N GLN A 206 -16.99 -6.35 -22.35
CA GLN A 206 -16.36 -5.41 -23.28
C GLN A 206 -16.35 -3.99 -22.72
N PHE A 207 -17.45 -3.54 -22.12
CA PHE A 207 -17.53 -2.25 -21.44
C PHE A 207 -16.51 -2.15 -20.30
N THR A 208 -16.47 -3.16 -19.42
CA THR A 208 -15.54 -3.21 -18.28
C THR A 208 -14.09 -3.16 -18.75
N GLN A 209 -13.74 -3.91 -19.80
CA GLN A 209 -12.40 -3.90 -20.39
C GLN A 209 -12.05 -2.53 -21.00
N ALA A 210 -12.98 -1.93 -21.75
CA ALA A 210 -12.77 -0.63 -22.38
C ALA A 210 -12.57 0.48 -21.33
N GLU A 211 -13.37 0.46 -20.26
CA GLU A 211 -13.28 1.44 -19.18
C GLU A 211 -12.02 1.23 -18.33
N TYR A 212 -11.63 -0.02 -18.06
CA TYR A 212 -10.33 -0.35 -17.47
C TYR A 212 -9.18 0.25 -18.29
N GLU A 213 -9.15 0.03 -19.61
CA GLU A 213 -8.08 0.56 -20.47
C GLU A 213 -8.12 2.09 -20.60
N ARG A 214 -9.31 2.70 -20.53
CA ARG A 214 -9.45 4.16 -20.49
C ARG A 214 -8.82 4.71 -19.21
N LEU A 215 -9.18 4.17 -18.05
CA LEU A 215 -8.65 4.59 -16.74
C LEU A 215 -7.13 4.35 -16.63
N ALA A 216 -6.65 3.21 -17.12
CA ALA A 216 -5.22 2.92 -17.13
C ALA A 216 -4.44 3.92 -18.01
N ARG A 217 -4.97 4.30 -19.19
CA ARG A 217 -4.37 5.35 -20.04
C ARG A 217 -4.38 6.74 -19.38
N ASP A 218 -5.47 7.09 -18.69
CA ASP A 218 -5.54 8.33 -17.90
C ASP A 218 -4.47 8.31 -16.79
N GLY A 219 -4.24 7.16 -16.16
CA GLY A 219 -3.17 6.93 -15.19
C GLY A 219 -1.79 7.10 -15.81
N ASP A 220 -1.54 6.54 -16.99
CA ASP A 220 -0.29 6.70 -17.73
C ASP A 220 -0.02 8.18 -18.06
N ALA A 221 -1.06 8.91 -18.50
CA ALA A 221 -0.95 10.34 -18.81
C ALA A 221 -0.61 11.17 -17.57
N ALA A 222 -1.27 10.90 -16.43
CA ALA A 222 -0.94 11.55 -15.16
C ALA A 222 0.48 11.22 -14.69
N ARG A 223 0.91 9.96 -14.86
CA ARG A 223 2.27 9.50 -14.54
C ARG A 223 3.32 10.25 -15.36
N HIS A 224 3.11 10.40 -16.67
CA HIS A 224 4.02 11.17 -17.53
C HIS A 224 4.02 12.67 -17.21
N ALA A 225 2.93 13.21 -16.67
CA ALA A 225 2.86 14.57 -16.15
C ALA A 225 3.49 14.71 -14.74
N HIS A 226 4.02 13.62 -14.16
CA HIS A 226 4.52 13.55 -12.79
C HIS A 226 3.48 13.93 -11.72
N ASP A 227 2.18 13.77 -12.02
CA ASP A 227 1.10 13.88 -11.05
C ASP A 227 0.82 12.51 -10.44
N TRP A 228 1.65 12.13 -9.46
CA TRP A 228 1.63 10.80 -8.86
C TRP A 228 0.32 10.49 -8.13
N ARG A 229 -0.31 11.50 -7.52
CA ARG A 229 -1.56 11.31 -6.80
C ARG A 229 -2.71 11.03 -7.76
N ALA A 230 -2.82 11.82 -8.84
CA ALA A 230 -3.83 11.55 -9.86
C ALA A 230 -3.59 10.21 -10.55
N ALA A 231 -2.33 9.86 -10.87
CA ALA A 231 -2.00 8.57 -11.46
C ALA A 231 -2.39 7.40 -10.55
N GLU A 232 -2.10 7.50 -9.24
CA GLU A 232 -2.51 6.51 -8.26
C GLU A 232 -4.04 6.31 -8.25
N ASP A 233 -4.81 7.40 -8.16
CA ASP A 233 -6.27 7.34 -8.12
C ASP A 233 -6.86 6.70 -9.39
N ARG A 234 -6.27 6.98 -10.57
CA ARG A 234 -6.71 6.40 -11.85
C ARG A 234 -6.42 4.90 -11.93
N TYR A 235 -5.24 4.45 -11.53
CA TYR A 235 -4.92 3.01 -11.54
C TYR A 235 -5.75 2.24 -10.50
N GLN A 236 -6.02 2.82 -9.32
CA GLN A 236 -6.92 2.21 -8.35
C GLN A 236 -8.34 2.05 -8.91
N ALA A 237 -8.86 3.08 -9.59
CA ALA A 237 -10.16 3.00 -10.25
C ALA A 237 -10.17 1.93 -11.36
N ALA A 238 -9.10 1.80 -12.15
CA ALA A 238 -8.98 0.73 -13.14
C ALA A 238 -9.06 -0.66 -12.48
N LEU A 239 -8.27 -0.89 -11.41
CA LEU A 239 -8.24 -2.16 -10.69
C LEU A 239 -9.57 -2.50 -9.99
N ALA A 240 -10.37 -1.49 -9.63
CA ALA A 240 -11.72 -1.69 -9.11
C ALA A 240 -12.71 -2.19 -10.18
N MET A 241 -12.49 -1.85 -11.46
CA MET A 241 -13.28 -2.37 -12.59
C MET A 241 -12.88 -3.81 -12.93
N HIS A 242 -11.58 -4.08 -12.96
CA HIS A 242 -11.04 -5.40 -13.27
C HIS A 242 -9.73 -5.63 -12.51
N GLY A 243 -9.70 -6.67 -11.67
CA GLY A 243 -8.50 -7.02 -10.89
C GLY A 243 -7.32 -7.44 -11.77
N GLY A 244 -6.12 -7.01 -11.39
CA GLY A 244 -4.87 -7.35 -12.07
C GLY A 244 -4.59 -6.58 -13.36
N GLY A 245 -3.71 -7.12 -14.21
CA GLY A 245 -3.31 -6.50 -15.47
C GLY A 245 -2.21 -5.44 -15.32
N ARG A 246 -1.98 -4.65 -16.38
CA ARG A 246 -0.89 -3.66 -16.41
C ARG A 246 -0.99 -2.54 -15.36
N ALA A 247 -2.20 -2.24 -14.86
CA ALA A 247 -2.41 -1.21 -13.87
C ALA A 247 -1.83 -1.57 -12.49
N GLU A 248 -1.68 -2.86 -12.17
CA GLU A 248 -1.20 -3.30 -10.86
C GLU A 248 0.26 -2.91 -10.62
N ALA A 249 1.16 -3.29 -11.55
CA ALA A 249 2.57 -2.92 -11.47
C ALA A 249 2.76 -1.40 -11.59
N ALA A 250 1.96 -0.73 -12.43
CA ALA A 250 2.01 0.72 -12.59
C ALA A 250 1.58 1.47 -11.31
N LEU A 251 0.54 0.99 -10.63
CA LEU A 251 0.10 1.53 -9.35
C LEU A 251 1.19 1.39 -8.28
N GLU A 252 1.84 0.23 -8.19
CA GLU A 252 2.93 0.01 -7.26
C GLU A 252 4.10 0.97 -7.53
N TYR A 253 4.49 1.12 -8.79
CA TYR A 253 5.52 2.07 -9.21
C TYR A 253 5.19 3.50 -8.77
N VAL A 254 4.00 3.99 -9.12
CA VAL A 254 3.57 5.36 -8.82
C VAL A 254 3.54 5.63 -7.32
N ARG A 255 3.04 4.68 -6.50
CA ARG A 255 3.06 4.80 -5.05
C ARG A 255 4.47 4.94 -4.50
N ARG A 256 5.41 4.11 -4.99
CA ARG A 256 6.81 4.15 -4.56
C ARG A 256 7.50 5.44 -4.95
N VAL A 257 7.27 5.93 -6.17
CA VAL A 257 7.79 7.22 -6.65
C VAL A 257 7.21 8.39 -5.85
N GLY A 258 5.89 8.44 -5.66
CA GLY A 258 5.24 9.50 -4.88
C GLY A 258 5.77 9.59 -3.44
N GLN A 259 5.93 8.45 -2.76
CA GLN A 259 6.55 8.41 -1.43
C GLN A 259 8.02 8.83 -1.44
N ALA A 260 8.78 8.45 -2.48
CA ALA A 260 10.17 8.85 -2.63
C ALA A 260 10.30 10.38 -2.82
N GLU A 261 9.42 10.99 -3.61
CA GLU A 261 9.42 12.44 -3.81
C GLU A 261 9.03 13.22 -2.55
N GLU A 262 8.06 12.73 -1.78
CA GLU A 262 7.73 13.32 -0.48
C GLU A 262 8.96 13.32 0.45
N ARG A 263 9.75 12.24 0.43
CA ARG A 263 11.01 12.16 1.17
C ARG A 263 12.07 13.13 0.63
N VAL A 264 12.14 13.35 -0.68
CA VAL A 264 12.99 14.40 -1.27
C VAL A 264 12.59 15.78 -0.73
N GLN A 265 11.29 16.09 -0.67
CA GLN A 265 10.79 17.36 -0.12
C GLN A 265 11.16 17.52 1.37
N ASN A 266 11.10 16.42 2.12
CA ASN A 266 11.48 16.36 3.53
C ASN A 266 13.00 16.24 3.77
N ARG A 267 13.82 16.27 2.72
CA ARG A 267 15.29 16.12 2.76
C ARG A 267 15.78 14.79 3.34
N ASP A 268 14.95 13.74 3.31
CA ASP A 268 15.34 12.37 3.65
C ASP A 268 15.91 11.66 2.41
N TRP A 269 17.19 11.93 2.11
CA TRP A 269 17.85 11.41 0.92
C TRP A 269 18.01 9.89 0.92
N ALA A 270 18.32 9.29 2.08
CA ALA A 270 18.50 7.85 2.18
C ALA A 270 17.16 7.12 1.95
N GLY A 271 16.09 7.60 2.59
CA GLY A 271 14.76 7.07 2.39
C GLY A 271 14.24 7.29 0.97
N ALA A 272 14.48 8.45 0.37
CA ALA A 272 14.12 8.72 -1.02
C ALA A 272 14.87 7.80 -2.00
N ALA A 273 16.19 7.63 -1.84
CA ALA A 273 16.98 6.71 -2.68
C ALA A 273 16.53 5.25 -2.53
N GLN A 274 16.12 4.81 -1.33
CA GLN A 274 15.50 3.50 -1.15
C GLN A 274 14.16 3.39 -1.89
N GLY A 275 13.32 4.43 -1.81
CA GLY A 275 12.02 4.49 -2.49
C GLY A 275 12.17 4.39 -4.01
N PHE A 276 13.09 5.15 -4.61
CA PHE A 276 13.38 5.06 -6.05
C PHE A 276 13.95 3.69 -6.44
N ARG A 277 14.85 3.09 -5.64
CA ARG A 277 15.31 1.72 -5.91
C ARG A 277 14.17 0.70 -5.88
N GLN A 278 13.25 0.82 -4.93
CA GLN A 278 12.06 -0.04 -4.91
C GLN A 278 11.16 0.22 -6.12
N ALA A 279 10.97 1.47 -6.54
CA ALA A 279 10.23 1.78 -7.75
C ALA A 279 10.86 1.10 -8.98
N LEU A 280 12.19 1.12 -9.11
CA LEU A 280 12.90 0.43 -10.20
C LEU A 280 12.65 -1.08 -10.22
N THR A 281 12.46 -1.72 -9.06
CA THR A 281 12.18 -3.17 -9.01
C THR A 281 10.83 -3.57 -9.61
N THR A 282 9.90 -2.61 -9.79
CA THR A 282 8.61 -2.86 -10.45
C THR A 282 8.75 -3.06 -11.98
N GLY A 283 9.87 -2.66 -12.57
CA GLY A 283 10.11 -2.72 -14.02
C GLY A 283 9.26 -1.74 -14.84
N GLN A 284 8.58 -0.78 -14.21
CA GLN A 284 7.71 0.20 -14.88
C GLN A 284 8.36 1.57 -15.13
N ASP A 285 9.63 1.72 -14.76
CA ASP A 285 10.38 2.96 -14.89
C ASP A 285 10.63 3.33 -16.37
N ASP A 286 10.32 4.56 -16.73
CA ASP A 286 10.57 5.18 -18.04
C ASP A 286 11.87 6.01 -18.06
N GLY A 287 12.67 5.92 -16.99
CA GLY A 287 13.92 6.64 -16.79
C GLY A 287 13.84 7.65 -15.65
N TYR A 288 12.63 8.09 -15.28
CA TYR A 288 12.44 9.08 -14.24
C TYR A 288 13.00 8.65 -12.87
N ALA A 289 12.63 7.46 -12.39
CA ALA A 289 13.09 6.99 -11.08
C ALA A 289 14.61 6.75 -11.07
N ARG A 290 15.18 6.32 -12.20
CA ARG A 290 16.63 6.17 -12.36
C ARG A 290 17.35 7.51 -12.26
N ASP A 291 16.89 8.52 -13.01
CA ASP A 291 17.47 9.86 -13.01
C ASP A 291 17.35 10.52 -11.64
N GLN A 292 16.20 10.35 -10.96
CA GLN A 292 16.03 10.86 -9.59
C GLN A 292 16.91 10.12 -8.59
N LEU A 293 17.08 8.79 -8.73
CA LEU A 293 17.98 8.03 -7.88
C LEU A 293 19.42 8.55 -8.00
N GLU A 294 19.90 8.80 -9.21
CA GLU A 294 21.25 9.37 -9.42
C GLU A 294 21.43 10.73 -8.74
N ARG A 295 20.36 11.54 -8.69
CA ARG A 295 20.39 12.87 -8.06
C ARG A 295 20.27 12.81 -6.55
N VAL A 296 19.54 11.85 -5.99
CA VAL A 296 19.25 11.77 -4.55
C VAL A 296 20.28 10.93 -3.80
N GLU A 297 20.80 9.87 -4.42
CA GLU A 297 21.71 8.93 -3.77
C GLU A 297 23.02 9.62 -3.37
N PRO A 298 23.35 9.68 -2.07
CA PRO A 298 24.63 10.23 -1.62
C PRO A 298 25.78 9.35 -2.13
N ARG A 299 26.68 9.94 -2.92
CA ARG A 299 27.85 9.28 -3.49
C ARG A 299 29.12 10.01 -3.07
N PRO A 300 30.26 9.29 -2.96
CA PRO A 300 31.54 9.93 -2.73
C PRO A 300 32.03 10.59 -4.03
N TYR A 301 32.26 11.89 -3.97
CA TYR A 301 32.85 12.69 -5.04
C TYR A 301 34.23 13.17 -4.62
N ARG A 302 35.20 13.04 -5.53
CA ARG A 302 36.51 13.66 -5.41
C ARG A 302 36.43 15.07 -5.96
N VAL A 303 36.82 16.05 -5.15
CA VAL A 303 36.98 17.45 -5.54
C VAL A 303 38.47 17.76 -5.54
N GLN A 304 39.01 18.04 -6.72
CA GLN A 304 40.40 18.43 -6.93
C GLN A 304 40.49 19.95 -7.06
N VAL A 305 41.26 20.58 -6.20
CA VAL A 305 41.66 21.98 -6.36
C VAL A 305 42.80 22.01 -7.37
N ARG A 306 42.54 22.47 -8.59
CA ARG A 306 43.52 22.41 -9.69
C ARG A 306 44.43 23.62 -9.74
N SER A 307 43.84 24.81 -9.72
CA SER A 307 44.60 26.04 -9.74
C SER A 307 43.80 27.23 -9.24
N VAL A 308 44.53 28.24 -8.77
CA VAL A 308 44.00 29.56 -8.47
C VAL A 308 44.78 30.61 -9.23
N LEU A 309 44.05 31.53 -9.83
CA LEU A 309 44.54 32.77 -10.39
C LEU A 309 44.02 33.92 -9.54
N VAL A 310 44.93 34.64 -8.89
CA VAL A 310 44.61 35.80 -8.08
C VAL A 310 44.98 37.08 -8.82
N SER A 311 44.27 38.17 -8.51
CA SER A 311 44.66 39.49 -8.98
C SER A 311 46.07 39.80 -8.47
N PRO A 312 47.03 40.15 -9.34
CA PRO A 312 48.38 40.52 -8.88
C PRO A 312 48.37 41.75 -7.98
N VAL A 313 47.33 42.58 -8.11
CA VAL A 313 47.13 43.82 -7.36
C VAL A 313 46.08 43.61 -6.26
N ARG A 314 46.36 44.14 -5.08
CA ARG A 314 45.44 44.26 -3.96
C ARG A 314 44.30 45.24 -4.27
N PRO A 315 43.19 45.19 -3.51
CA PRO A 315 42.08 46.14 -3.68
C PRO A 315 42.44 47.62 -3.46
N ASP A 316 43.54 47.92 -2.78
CA ASP A 316 44.07 49.27 -2.57
C ASP A 316 44.99 49.75 -3.72
N GLY A 317 45.28 48.90 -4.71
CA GLY A 317 46.08 49.24 -5.88
C GLY A 317 47.57 48.86 -5.79
N ASP A 318 48.02 48.32 -4.65
CA ASP A 318 49.40 47.88 -4.47
C ASP A 318 49.61 46.39 -4.77
N ALA A 319 50.86 45.99 -5.02
CA ALA A 319 51.22 44.57 -5.13
C ALA A 319 50.98 43.83 -3.80
N TRP A 320 50.61 42.55 -3.86
CA TRP A 320 50.50 41.71 -2.65
C TRP A 320 51.84 41.56 -1.91
N VAL A 321 52.93 41.50 -2.66
CA VAL A 321 54.32 41.47 -2.19
C VAL A 321 55.20 42.28 -3.15
N GLY A 322 56.31 42.79 -2.64
CA GLY A 322 57.25 43.61 -3.42
C GLY A 322 56.73 45.02 -3.72
N THR A 323 57.46 45.77 -4.55
CA THR A 323 57.11 47.16 -4.91
C THR A 323 56.25 47.23 -6.17
N SER A 324 55.26 48.12 -6.18
CA SER A 324 54.37 48.39 -7.33
C SER A 324 55.09 49.21 -8.42
N SER A 325 55.88 48.57 -9.29
CA SER A 325 56.56 49.27 -10.39
C SER A 325 55.63 49.57 -11.58
N PRO A 326 55.91 50.58 -12.43
CA PRO A 326 55.11 50.85 -13.63
C PRO A 326 55.08 49.70 -14.65
N LEU A 327 56.08 48.81 -14.63
CA LEU A 327 56.09 47.60 -15.45
C LEU A 327 55.17 46.55 -14.86
N PHE A 328 55.25 46.33 -13.54
CA PHE A 328 54.37 45.43 -12.80
C PHE A 328 52.89 45.78 -13.02
N LEU A 329 52.51 47.05 -12.83
CA LEU A 329 51.13 47.50 -13.02
C LEU A 329 50.63 47.27 -14.46
N ARG A 330 51.49 47.43 -15.46
CA ARG A 330 51.16 47.12 -16.86
C ARG A 330 50.89 45.63 -17.07
N LEU A 331 51.72 44.75 -16.53
CA LEU A 331 51.53 43.31 -16.61
C LEU A 331 50.29 42.85 -15.83
N ALA A 332 50.12 43.37 -14.61
CA ALA A 332 48.97 43.07 -13.77
C ALA A 332 47.64 43.42 -14.44
N ASN A 333 47.55 44.62 -15.03
CA ASN A 333 46.36 45.04 -15.79
C ASN A 333 46.10 44.14 -17.00
N ARG A 334 47.15 43.69 -17.72
CA ARG A 334 46.99 42.74 -18.82
C ARG A 334 46.48 41.38 -18.32
N ILE A 335 46.98 40.87 -17.19
CA ILE A 335 46.52 39.62 -16.59
C ILE A 335 45.03 39.70 -16.29
N VAL A 336 44.58 40.74 -15.60
CA VAL A 336 43.16 40.95 -15.26
C VAL A 336 42.31 41.04 -16.54
N GLN A 337 42.71 41.84 -17.52
CA GLN A 337 41.99 42.00 -18.79
C GLN A 337 41.91 40.71 -19.63
N GLN A 338 42.89 39.83 -19.52
CA GLN A 338 42.93 38.57 -20.26
C GLN A 338 42.26 37.44 -19.48
N ALA A 339 42.20 37.48 -18.15
CA ALA A 339 41.53 36.46 -17.33
C ALA A 339 40.03 36.37 -17.61
N ASP A 340 39.39 37.49 -17.95
CA ASP A 340 37.96 37.54 -18.27
C ASP A 340 37.64 37.05 -19.70
N LYS A 341 38.65 36.91 -20.58
CA LYS A 341 38.44 36.46 -21.95
C LYS A 341 38.42 34.93 -22.03
N ARG A 342 37.47 34.36 -22.76
CA ARG A 342 37.44 32.92 -23.00
C ARG A 342 38.59 32.52 -23.92
N GLY A 343 39.33 31.46 -23.56
CA GLY A 343 40.39 30.89 -24.40
C GLY A 343 41.77 31.54 -24.29
N SER A 344 41.94 32.57 -23.46
CA SER A 344 43.22 33.29 -23.25
C SER A 344 44.05 32.74 -22.09
N MET A 345 43.68 31.59 -21.49
CA MET A 345 44.36 31.07 -20.29
C MET A 345 45.86 30.84 -20.50
N GLY A 346 46.27 30.37 -21.69
CA GLY A 346 47.70 30.21 -22.01
C GLY A 346 48.47 31.54 -21.98
N LEU A 347 47.87 32.61 -22.53
CA LEU A 347 48.45 33.95 -22.46
C LEU A 347 48.49 34.49 -21.03
N VAL A 348 47.46 34.19 -20.23
CA VAL A 348 47.42 34.58 -18.81
C VAL A 348 48.52 33.89 -18.01
N GLU A 349 48.78 32.62 -18.30
CA GLU A 349 49.87 31.84 -17.70
C GLU A 349 51.24 32.43 -18.07
N ASP A 350 51.48 32.73 -19.35
CA ASP A 350 52.71 33.39 -19.80
C ASP A 350 52.92 34.75 -19.11
N LEU A 351 51.85 35.55 -19.01
CA LEU A 351 51.89 36.85 -18.35
C LEU A 351 52.13 36.72 -16.84
N ALA A 352 51.50 35.76 -16.16
CA ALA A 352 51.72 35.48 -14.75
C ALA A 352 53.17 35.06 -14.47
N MET A 353 53.75 34.23 -15.35
CA MET A 353 55.17 33.82 -15.30
C MET A 353 56.14 34.95 -15.65
N SER A 354 55.68 36.01 -16.32
CA SER A 354 56.50 37.20 -16.63
C SER A 354 56.55 38.23 -15.49
N LEU A 355 55.75 38.07 -14.43
CA LEU A 355 55.81 38.98 -13.28
C LEU A 355 57.17 38.88 -12.57
N PRO A 356 57.73 40.00 -12.08
CA PRO A 356 58.95 39.98 -11.27
C PRO A 356 58.81 39.03 -10.08
N ALA A 357 59.89 38.31 -9.74
CA ALA A 357 59.84 37.28 -8.69
C ALA A 357 59.47 37.89 -7.33
N GLU A 358 59.92 39.12 -7.05
CA GLU A 358 59.58 39.88 -5.84
C GLU A 358 58.09 40.22 -5.73
N ASN A 359 57.33 40.19 -6.84
CA ASN A 359 55.90 40.47 -6.87
C ASN A 359 55.02 39.20 -6.89
N ARG A 360 55.61 38.01 -6.68
CA ARG A 360 54.89 36.74 -6.65
C ARG A 360 54.55 36.35 -5.21
N PRO A 361 53.27 36.45 -4.78
CA PRO A 361 52.90 36.08 -3.42
C PRO A 361 53.03 34.58 -3.22
N ASN A 362 53.25 34.19 -1.97
CA ASN A 362 53.15 32.81 -1.53
C ASN A 362 51.68 32.52 -1.22
N VAL A 363 51.00 31.77 -2.07
CA VAL A 363 49.55 31.55 -2.00
C VAL A 363 49.25 30.15 -1.49
N ARG A 364 48.31 30.05 -0.54
CA ARG A 364 47.68 28.78 -0.14
C ARG A 364 46.16 28.92 -0.08
N ILE A 365 45.46 27.80 -0.08
CA ILE A 365 44.00 27.75 -0.05
C ILE A 365 43.57 27.01 1.21
N GLU A 366 42.76 27.67 2.01
CA GLU A 366 42.04 27.04 3.11
C GLU A 366 40.60 26.73 2.67
N THR A 367 40.23 25.47 2.78
CA THR A 367 38.93 24.94 2.40
C THR A 367 38.17 24.55 3.66
N GLN A 368 37.05 25.22 3.91
CA GLN A 368 36.11 24.87 4.97
C GLN A 368 35.01 23.99 4.40
N LEU A 369 34.93 22.76 4.90
CA LEU A 369 33.94 21.76 4.50
C LEU A 369 32.61 21.97 5.23
N PRO A 370 31.49 21.46 4.69
CA PRO A 370 30.17 21.54 5.33
C PRO A 370 30.12 20.98 6.75
N GLU A 371 30.91 19.95 7.04
CA GLU A 371 31.06 19.33 8.35
C GLU A 371 31.91 20.14 9.35
N GLY A 372 32.43 21.30 8.93
CA GLY A 372 33.24 22.20 9.75
C GLY A 372 34.74 21.90 9.74
N ALA A 373 35.18 20.82 9.10
CA ALA A 373 36.59 20.53 8.89
C ALA A 373 37.25 21.64 8.05
N LEU A 374 38.44 22.06 8.46
CA LEU A 374 39.23 23.07 7.78
C LEU A 374 40.51 22.41 7.25
N LEU A 375 40.67 22.40 5.94
CA LEU A 375 41.84 21.85 5.25
C LEU A 375 42.64 22.98 4.61
N THR A 376 43.97 22.91 4.61
CA THR A 376 44.83 23.86 3.89
C THR A 376 45.68 23.13 2.86
N THR A 377 45.87 23.73 1.69
CA THR A 377 46.89 23.29 0.73
C THR A 377 48.29 23.70 1.19
N GLY A 378 49.32 23.10 0.60
CA GLY A 378 50.69 23.61 0.71
C GLY A 378 50.85 24.96 -0.01
N THR A 379 51.78 25.78 0.43
CA THR A 379 52.03 27.12 -0.14
C THR A 379 52.72 27.02 -1.51
N GLN A 380 52.27 27.83 -2.48
CA GLN A 380 52.81 27.92 -3.84
C GLN A 380 53.21 29.36 -4.17
N ASN A 381 54.32 29.58 -4.86
CA ASN A 381 54.77 30.93 -5.22
C ASN A 381 54.22 31.37 -6.59
N GLY A 382 53.44 32.44 -6.64
CA GLY A 382 52.89 32.98 -7.88
C GLY A 382 51.51 33.58 -7.74
N VAL A 383 51.09 34.36 -8.74
CA VAL A 383 49.70 34.82 -8.89
C VAL A 383 48.82 33.78 -9.58
N LEU A 384 49.42 32.86 -10.33
CA LEU A 384 48.82 31.63 -10.82
C LEU A 384 49.51 30.49 -10.09
N ALA A 385 48.78 29.78 -9.24
CA ALA A 385 49.29 28.65 -8.48
C ALA A 385 48.48 27.40 -8.82
N SER A 386 49.18 26.32 -9.17
CA SER A 386 48.58 25.01 -9.41
C SER A 386 48.74 24.14 -8.17
N TYR A 387 47.70 23.37 -7.85
CA TYR A 387 47.69 22.44 -6.73
C TYR A 387 47.35 21.05 -7.24
N ASP A 388 47.96 20.04 -6.62
CA ASP A 388 47.49 18.66 -6.69
C ASP A 388 46.86 18.29 -5.34
N ALA A 389 45.84 19.07 -4.99
CA ALA A 389 45.12 18.94 -3.74
C ALA A 389 43.73 18.38 -4.01
N GLU A 390 43.37 17.32 -3.29
CA GLU A 390 42.13 16.61 -3.49
C GLU A 390 41.46 16.32 -2.14
N MET A 391 40.14 16.35 -2.13
CA MET A 391 39.32 15.95 -0.99
C MET A 391 38.13 15.12 -1.47
N VAL A 392 37.70 14.16 -0.64
CA VAL A 392 36.56 13.29 -0.96
C VAL A 392 35.40 13.61 -0.05
N LEU A 393 34.27 13.98 -0.65
CA LEU A 393 33.06 14.43 0.02
C LEU A 393 31.90 13.49 -0.33
N VAL A 394 31.02 13.20 0.62
CA VAL A 394 29.76 12.49 0.33
C VAL A 394 28.66 13.52 0.12
N THR A 395 28.07 13.49 -1.07
CA THR A 395 27.06 14.47 -1.50
C THR A 395 26.12 13.88 -2.53
N ASN A 396 25.05 14.59 -2.82
CA ASN A 396 24.12 14.30 -3.91
C ASN A 396 23.80 15.58 -4.69
N GLY A 397 22.94 15.49 -5.70
CA GLY A 397 22.51 16.61 -6.54
C GLY A 397 21.55 17.60 -5.87
N PHE A 398 21.16 17.37 -4.61
CA PHE A 398 20.29 18.24 -3.82
C PHE A 398 20.99 18.85 -2.61
N ASP A 399 22.30 18.63 -2.46
CA ASP A 399 23.05 19.12 -1.31
C ASP A 399 23.33 20.64 -1.42
N GLU A 400 22.53 21.41 -0.69
CA GLU A 400 22.62 22.87 -0.62
C GLU A 400 23.70 23.37 0.35
N ARG A 401 24.38 22.48 1.08
CA ARG A 401 25.49 22.90 1.95
C ARG A 401 26.59 23.53 1.10
N ARG A 402 27.40 24.42 1.68
CA ARG A 402 28.43 25.18 0.95
C ARG A 402 29.83 24.79 1.40
N ILE A 403 30.75 24.77 0.45
CA ILE A 403 32.18 24.72 0.69
C ILE A 403 32.73 26.13 0.51
N THR A 404 33.49 26.60 1.49
CA THR A 404 34.13 27.91 1.45
C THR A 404 35.60 27.72 1.12
N PHE A 405 36.10 28.38 0.08
CA PHE A 405 37.52 28.43 -0.26
C PHE A 405 38.05 29.83 0.04
N ARG A 406 38.97 29.91 1.00
CA ARG A 406 39.67 31.12 1.41
C ARG A 406 41.09 31.09 0.86
N VAL A 407 41.41 32.01 -0.03
CA VAL A 407 42.74 32.13 -0.64
C VAL A 407 43.56 33.10 0.22
N LEU A 408 44.73 32.68 0.66
CA LEU A 408 45.61 33.41 1.57
C LEU A 408 46.95 33.70 0.91
N ALA A 409 47.50 34.90 1.15
CA ALA A 409 48.88 35.26 0.88
C ALA A 409 49.70 35.16 2.17
N ASP A 410 50.73 34.32 2.17
CA ASP A 410 51.70 34.23 3.27
C ASP A 410 52.76 35.32 3.14
N GLY A 411 52.92 36.12 4.18
CA GLY A 411 53.91 37.18 4.25
C GLY A 411 54.66 37.20 5.58
N PRO A 412 55.70 38.05 5.70
CA PRO A 412 56.51 38.14 6.92
C PRO A 412 55.73 38.64 8.15
N GLN A 413 54.57 39.28 7.96
CA GLN A 413 53.68 39.75 9.03
C GLN A 413 52.52 38.78 9.31
N GLY A 414 52.52 37.59 8.70
CA GLY A 414 51.44 36.60 8.79
C GLY A 414 50.68 36.44 7.48
N SER A 415 49.67 35.58 7.50
CA SER A 415 48.82 35.29 6.34
C SER A 415 47.71 36.35 6.19
N GLN A 416 47.57 36.94 5.01
CA GLN A 416 46.50 37.87 4.66
C GLN A 416 45.49 37.21 3.71
N THR A 417 44.20 37.42 3.91
CA THR A 417 43.17 36.93 2.98
C THR A 417 43.17 37.72 1.68
N ILE A 418 43.39 37.02 0.57
CA ILE A 418 43.26 37.55 -0.79
C ILE A 418 41.77 37.66 -1.16
N GLY A 419 41.02 36.59 -0.91
CA GLY A 419 39.59 36.53 -1.21
C GLY A 419 38.96 35.23 -0.72
N THR A 420 37.64 35.17 -0.83
CA THR A 420 36.82 34.03 -0.45
C THR A 420 35.80 33.75 -1.54
N VAL A 421 35.58 32.48 -1.85
CA VAL A 421 34.53 32.02 -2.77
C VAL A 421 33.80 30.83 -2.16
N ASP A 422 32.47 30.79 -2.34
CA ASP A 422 31.64 29.73 -1.82
C ASP A 422 30.93 29.00 -2.96
N VAL A 423 30.90 27.68 -2.90
CA VAL A 423 30.20 26.85 -3.88
C VAL A 423 29.26 25.86 -3.16
N PRO A 424 28.00 25.74 -3.57
CA PRO A 424 27.13 24.71 -3.03
C PRO A 424 27.57 23.33 -3.53
N VAL A 425 27.50 22.31 -2.68
CA VAL A 425 28.07 21.00 -3.01
C VAL A 425 27.36 20.35 -4.20
N LYS A 426 26.05 20.60 -4.41
CA LYS A 426 25.32 20.16 -5.61
C LYS A 426 25.97 20.60 -6.94
N GLU A 427 26.59 21.77 -6.99
CA GLU A 427 27.26 22.25 -8.21
C GLU A 427 28.53 21.46 -8.51
N LEU A 428 29.21 20.98 -7.47
CA LEU A 428 30.39 20.12 -7.58
C LEU A 428 30.01 18.71 -8.02
N ALA A 429 28.89 18.18 -7.53
CA ALA A 429 28.39 16.85 -7.91
C ALA A 429 27.93 16.79 -9.38
N GLY A 430 27.40 17.90 -9.91
CA GLY A 430 26.78 17.94 -11.25
C GLY A 430 27.70 18.34 -12.41
N ARG A 431 28.95 18.73 -12.17
CA ARG A 431 29.86 19.27 -13.21
C ARG A 431 31.29 18.81 -13.02
N ALA A 432 31.89 18.20 -14.05
CA ALA A 432 33.27 17.73 -14.01
C ALA A 432 34.31 18.85 -13.77
N GLU A 433 33.98 20.09 -14.10
CA GLU A 433 34.82 21.26 -13.82
C GLU A 433 33.96 22.46 -13.39
N VAL A 434 34.43 23.14 -12.34
CA VAL A 434 33.80 24.35 -11.80
C VAL A 434 34.86 25.43 -11.70
N THR A 435 34.57 26.61 -12.24
CA THR A 435 35.42 27.80 -12.09
C THR A 435 34.69 28.82 -11.23
N LEU A 436 35.30 29.19 -10.11
CA LEU A 436 34.77 30.16 -9.16
C LEU A 436 35.52 31.49 -9.29
N GLN A 437 34.82 32.59 -9.10
CA GLN A 437 35.38 33.94 -9.15
C GLN A 437 34.99 34.71 -7.90
N GLY A 438 35.88 35.58 -7.42
CA GLY A 438 35.68 36.42 -6.26
C GLY A 438 36.41 37.75 -6.42
N ARG A 439 36.33 38.63 -5.41
CA ARG A 439 36.83 40.01 -5.50
C ARG A 439 38.28 40.13 -6.00
N SER A 440 39.18 39.29 -5.48
CA SER A 440 40.60 39.24 -5.88
C SER A 440 41.00 37.87 -6.44
N ILE A 441 40.01 37.01 -6.67
CA ILE A 441 40.19 35.65 -7.22
C ILE A 441 39.63 35.70 -8.63
N LEU A 442 40.52 35.81 -9.62
CA LEU A 442 40.14 35.89 -11.03
C LEU A 442 39.61 34.53 -11.54
N ALA A 443 40.17 33.43 -11.03
CA ALA A 443 39.64 32.09 -11.25
C ALA A 443 40.15 31.11 -10.17
N LEU A 444 39.25 30.33 -9.58
CA LEU A 444 39.59 29.12 -8.82
C LEU A 444 38.98 27.93 -9.56
N ARG A 445 39.84 27.06 -10.11
CA ARG A 445 39.42 25.91 -10.92
C ARG A 445 39.39 24.65 -10.06
N LEU A 446 38.21 24.04 -10.02
CA LEU A 446 37.94 22.79 -9.33
C LEU A 446 37.60 21.71 -10.35
N GLY A 447 38.25 20.56 -10.26
CA GLY A 447 37.84 19.35 -10.98
C GLY A 447 36.99 18.48 -10.06
N THR A 448 35.95 17.85 -10.58
CA THR A 448 35.15 16.89 -9.81
C THR A 448 34.94 15.60 -10.58
N ALA A 449 34.92 14.49 -9.85
CA ALA A 449 34.69 13.16 -10.39
C ALA A 449 34.11 12.25 -9.30
N ALA A 450 33.58 11.09 -9.69
CA ALA A 450 33.32 10.02 -8.74
C ALA A 450 34.63 9.66 -8.01
N ALA A 451 34.54 9.31 -6.73
CA ALA A 451 35.73 9.06 -5.91
C ALA A 451 36.37 7.68 -6.14
N ASP A 452 35.82 6.84 -7.04
CA ASP A 452 36.37 5.55 -7.50
C ASP A 452 37.03 4.71 -6.39
N GLY A 453 36.29 4.47 -5.30
CA GLY A 453 36.74 3.62 -4.18
C GLY A 453 37.55 4.34 -3.09
N ARG A 454 37.81 5.65 -3.22
CA ARG A 454 38.40 6.42 -2.11
C ARG A 454 37.41 6.58 -0.95
N GLN A 455 37.95 6.56 0.26
CA GLN A 455 37.16 6.71 1.48
C GLN A 455 36.63 8.14 1.63
N PRO A 456 35.34 8.33 1.97
CA PRO A 456 34.80 9.60 2.41
C PRO A 456 35.68 10.29 3.46
N GLY A 457 35.91 11.60 3.31
CA GLY A 457 36.74 12.39 4.23
C GLY A 457 38.25 12.25 4.01
N SER A 458 38.70 11.39 3.10
CA SER A 458 40.12 11.34 2.70
C SER A 458 40.53 12.58 1.90
N TYR A 459 41.79 12.99 2.05
CA TYR A 459 42.37 14.12 1.34
C TYR A 459 43.82 13.83 0.95
N VAL A 460 44.29 14.46 -0.12
CA VAL A 460 45.65 14.37 -0.67
C VAL A 460 46.14 15.79 -0.93
N GLY A 461 47.42 16.08 -0.65
CA GLY A 461 47.99 17.42 -0.87
C GLY A 461 47.43 18.52 0.05
N MET A 462 46.68 18.14 1.09
CA MET A 462 46.09 19.04 2.08
C MET A 462 46.43 18.59 3.49
N THR A 463 46.44 19.54 4.44
CA THR A 463 46.61 19.28 5.87
C THR A 463 45.46 19.88 6.67
N PRO A 464 44.98 19.19 7.72
CA PRO A 464 43.94 19.74 8.58
C PRO A 464 44.51 20.89 9.40
N VAL A 465 43.79 22.01 9.42
CA VAL A 465 44.14 23.17 10.24
C VAL A 465 43.53 22.95 11.63
N GLN A 466 44.38 22.76 12.64
CA GLN A 466 43.92 22.79 14.03
C GLN A 466 43.42 24.21 14.32
N GLN A 467 42.09 24.36 14.40
CA GLN A 467 41.52 25.59 14.96
C GLN A 467 42.03 25.68 16.39
N GLY A 468 42.89 26.67 16.67
CA GLY A 468 43.41 26.92 18.01
C GLY A 468 42.24 27.13 18.97
N GLY A 469 41.90 26.09 19.73
CA GLY A 469 40.88 26.15 20.76
C GLY A 469 41.33 27.09 21.86
N GLY A 470 40.60 28.20 22.01
CA GLY A 470 40.57 28.94 23.27
C GLY A 470 40.19 27.97 24.38
N MET A 471 40.99 27.99 25.45
CA MET A 471 40.91 27.11 26.60
C MET A 471 39.49 27.02 27.19
N ALA A 472 38.99 25.79 27.36
CA ALA A 472 38.11 25.42 28.45
C ALA A 472 38.61 24.08 29.00
N GLY A 473 39.10 24.09 30.24
CA GLY A 473 39.73 22.95 30.88
C GLY A 473 38.76 21.82 31.22
N GLY A 474 39.28 20.60 31.19
CA GLY A 474 38.60 19.39 31.67
C GLY A 474 39.48 18.15 31.42
N PRO A 475 39.46 17.13 32.30
CA PRO A 475 40.69 16.62 32.90
C PRO A 475 41.37 15.43 32.20
N GLN A 476 42.65 15.30 32.57
CA GLN A 476 43.61 14.24 32.28
C GLN A 476 43.02 12.82 32.22
N GLN A 477 43.36 12.12 31.14
CA GLN A 477 43.45 10.66 31.09
C GLN A 477 44.56 10.16 32.02
N PRO A 478 44.34 9.08 32.79
CA PRO A 478 45.42 8.27 33.30
C PRO A 478 45.71 7.08 32.37
N GLY A 479 46.99 6.92 32.04
CA GLY A 479 47.70 5.69 32.39
C GLY A 479 47.40 4.44 31.59
N ASN A 480 48.21 4.26 30.56
CA ASN A 480 48.50 3.00 29.89
C ASN A 480 48.96 1.90 30.87
N GLY A 481 48.50 0.66 30.69
CA GLY A 481 49.11 -0.52 31.33
C GLY A 481 48.20 -1.76 31.37
N GLY A 482 48.56 -2.79 30.61
CA GLY A 482 48.10 -4.16 30.90
C GLY A 482 47.91 -5.07 29.69
N HIS A 483 48.97 -5.79 29.32
CA HIS A 483 48.88 -7.06 28.58
C HIS A 483 47.98 -8.08 29.29
N GLY A 484 47.15 -8.79 28.54
CA GLY A 484 46.43 -9.99 28.98
C GLY A 484 45.82 -10.73 27.78
N PRO A 485 45.90 -12.07 27.71
CA PRO A 485 45.88 -12.81 26.44
C PRO A 485 44.47 -13.15 25.91
N GLN A 486 44.46 -13.42 24.61
CA GLN A 486 43.35 -13.89 23.79
C GLN A 486 42.56 -15.04 24.41
N ARG A 487 41.22 -14.95 24.32
CA ARG A 487 40.28 -16.05 24.54
C ARG A 487 39.58 -16.35 23.20
N PRO A 488 39.59 -17.58 22.69
CA PRO A 488 38.96 -17.88 21.41
C PRO A 488 37.43 -17.87 21.53
N GLU A 489 36.79 -17.13 20.65
CA GLU A 489 35.34 -17.14 20.47
C GLU A 489 34.88 -18.51 19.94
N ARG A 490 33.78 -19.00 20.53
CA ARG A 490 33.07 -20.20 20.06
C ARG A 490 32.31 -19.88 18.77
N PRO A 491 32.22 -20.82 17.81
CA PRO A 491 31.40 -20.64 16.62
C PRO A 491 29.90 -20.68 16.99
N VAL A 492 29.16 -19.68 16.52
CA VAL A 492 27.70 -19.62 16.60
C VAL A 492 27.13 -20.50 15.48
N SER A 493 26.33 -21.50 15.84
CA SER A 493 25.60 -22.36 14.91
C SER A 493 24.48 -21.60 14.20
N PRO A 494 24.13 -21.94 12.94
CA PRO A 494 23.02 -21.33 12.22
C PRO A 494 21.66 -21.87 12.71
N PRO A 495 20.57 -21.06 12.66
CA PRO A 495 19.25 -21.54 13.01
C PRO A 495 18.67 -22.48 11.94
N ALA A 496 17.98 -23.50 12.43
CA ALA A 496 17.39 -24.59 11.69
C ALA A 496 16.17 -24.17 10.85
N HIS A 497 16.00 -24.86 9.73
CA HIS A 497 14.83 -24.86 8.86
C HIS A 497 13.53 -25.12 9.62
N ALA A 498 12.54 -24.25 9.41
CA ALA A 498 11.14 -24.55 9.70
C ALA A 498 10.48 -25.10 8.42
N THR A 499 10.12 -26.38 8.46
CA THR A 499 9.28 -27.06 7.48
C THR A 499 7.83 -26.61 7.63
N MET A 500 7.22 -26.15 6.54
CA MET A 500 5.77 -26.00 6.43
C MET A 500 5.12 -27.36 6.12
N PRO A 501 3.93 -27.64 6.66
CA PRO A 501 3.08 -28.72 6.17
C PRO A 501 2.24 -28.20 5.01
N THR A 502 2.26 -28.93 3.89
CA THR A 502 1.30 -28.79 2.79
C THR A 502 0.15 -29.81 2.95
N PRO A 503 -1.03 -29.52 2.35
CA PRO A 503 -2.33 -30.14 2.64
C PRO A 503 -2.48 -31.62 2.28
#